data_AF-A0A820MLY6-F1
#
_entry.id   AF-A0A820MLY6-F1
#
_cell.length_a   1.000
_cell.length_b   1.000
_cell.length_c   1.000
_cell.angle_alpha   90.00
_cell.angle_beta   90.00
_cell.angle_gamma   90.00
#
_symmetry.space_group_name_H-M   'P 1'
#
loop_
_entity.id
_entity.type
_entity.pdbx_description
1 polymer ?
#
loop_
_entity_poly.entity_id
_entity_poly.type
_entity_poly.pdbx_seq_one_letter_code
_entity_poly.pdbx_strand_id
1 'polypeptide(L)'
;MIFLTNHSFLQFQCVTIDFLLRIALNMDQWLNACVAYERTIIVIKEHNFDKKKSMKRAKFIIMILLLLVVSTNIIDPIHRSLIHTDVNDEKRIWCIITYSSIAEKFNIILNSFHCCVPFIINIISTIVIILKTARRRSTLQKDLPYKQHIIEQLKQFK
;
A
#
# COMPACT_ATOMS: atom_id res chain seq x y z
N MET A 1 -20.07 16.33 -32.80
CA MET A 1 -19.60 15.76 -31.52
C MET A 1 -20.74 14.92 -30.98
N ILE A 2 -20.54 13.61 -30.88
CA ILE A 2 -21.62 12.62 -30.75
C ILE A 2 -22.20 12.67 -29.33
N PHE A 3 -23.34 13.33 -29.17
CA PHE A 3 -24.24 13.20 -28.04
C PHE A 3 -24.97 11.86 -28.16
N LEU A 4 -24.42 10.82 -27.54
CA LEU A 4 -25.16 9.61 -27.21
C LEU A 4 -24.66 9.15 -25.88
N THR A 5 -25.38 9.49 -24.81
CA THR A 5 -25.08 8.89 -23.52
C THR A 5 -26.37 8.45 -22.87
N ASN A 6 -26.65 7.16 -23.04
CA ASN A 6 -27.52 6.43 -22.14
C ASN A 6 -27.14 6.80 -20.71
N HIS A 7 -28.08 7.37 -19.95
CA HIS A 7 -27.90 7.75 -18.55
C HIS A 7 -27.22 6.62 -17.75
N SER A 8 -27.66 5.38 -17.98
CA SER A 8 -27.09 4.17 -17.37
C SER A 8 -25.62 3.92 -17.74
N PHE A 9 -25.20 4.22 -18.98
CA PHE A 9 -23.81 4.07 -19.41
C PHE A 9 -22.90 5.08 -18.71
N LEU A 10 -23.32 6.34 -18.64
CA LEU A 10 -22.57 7.39 -17.95
C LEU A 10 -22.45 7.10 -16.45
N GLN A 11 -23.54 6.62 -15.83
CA GLN A 11 -23.55 6.23 -14.42
C GLN A 11 -22.59 5.06 -14.16
N PHE A 12 -22.68 4.02 -14.99
CA PHE A 12 -21.82 2.84 -14.88
C PHE A 12 -20.35 3.21 -15.02
N GLN A 13 -19.99 4.00 -16.02
CA GLN A 13 -18.62 4.47 -16.23
C GLN A 13 -18.13 5.28 -15.04
N CYS A 14 -18.95 6.22 -14.54
CA CYS A 14 -18.57 7.05 -13.41
C CYS A 14 -18.29 6.20 -12.16
N VAL A 15 -19.21 5.30 -11.80
CA VAL A 15 -19.07 4.43 -10.63
C VAL A 15 -17.85 3.52 -10.75
N THR A 16 -17.67 2.90 -11.92
CA THR A 16 -16.62 1.90 -12.15
C THR A 16 -15.22 2.50 -12.10
N ILE A 17 -14.98 3.65 -12.75
CA ILE A 17 -13.64 4.25 -12.80
C ILE A 17 -13.16 4.65 -11.40
N ASP A 18 -14.00 5.33 -10.63
CA ASP A 18 -13.63 5.81 -9.29
C ASP A 18 -13.40 4.64 -8.32
N PHE A 19 -14.27 3.62 -8.39
CA PHE A 19 -14.13 2.42 -7.58
C PHE A 19 -12.83 1.65 -7.90
N LEU A 20 -12.54 1.44 -9.19
CA LEU A 20 -11.30 0.79 -9.62
C LEU A 20 -10.07 1.59 -9.21
N LEU A 21 -10.12 2.92 -9.35
CA LEU A 21 -9.02 3.80 -8.96
C LEU A 21 -8.75 3.71 -7.45
N ARG A 22 -9.79 3.74 -6.61
CA ARG A 22 -9.65 3.59 -5.16
C ARG A 22 -9.06 2.24 -4.78
N ILE A 23 -9.56 1.14 -5.37
CA ILE A 23 -9.00 -0.19 -5.12
C ILE A 23 -7.53 -0.24 -5.50
N ALA A 24 -7.17 0.27 -6.68
CA ALA A 24 -5.78 0.27 -7.14
C ALA A 24 -4.86 1.07 -6.21
N LEU A 25 -5.26 2.28 -5.81
CA LEU A 25 -4.48 3.13 -4.91
C LEU A 25 -4.31 2.51 -3.52
N ASN A 26 -5.39 1.98 -2.94
CA ASN A 26 -5.33 1.31 -1.65
C ASN A 26 -4.45 0.06 -1.72
N MET A 27 -4.61 -0.75 -2.78
CA MET A 27 -3.77 -1.94 -2.98
C MET A 27 -2.30 -1.59 -3.14
N ASP A 28 -1.95 -0.55 -3.89
CA ASP A 28 -0.57 -0.09 -4.02
C ASP A 28 0.05 0.23 -2.64
N GLN A 29 -0.65 1.01 -1.81
CA GLN A 29 -0.19 1.37 -0.46
C GLN A 29 0.02 0.12 0.41
N TRP A 30 -0.93 -0.81 0.41
CA TRP A 30 -0.85 -2.05 1.19
C TRP A 30 0.25 -2.99 0.70
N LEU A 31 0.44 -3.11 -0.62
CA LEU A 31 1.51 -3.90 -1.20
C LEU A 31 2.88 -3.31 -0.86
N ASN A 32 3.04 -1.98 -0.94
CA ASN A 32 4.25 -1.29 -0.53
C ASN A 32 4.59 -1.55 0.95
N ALA A 33 3.60 -1.47 1.83
CA ALA A 33 3.77 -1.81 3.26
C ALA A 33 4.15 -3.28 3.47
N CYS A 34 3.54 -4.21 2.72
CA CYS A 34 3.85 -5.63 2.78
C CYS A 34 5.30 -5.92 2.32
N VAL A 35 5.74 -5.26 1.25
CA VAL A 35 7.12 -5.37 0.75
C VAL A 35 8.11 -4.81 1.79
N ALA A 36 7.82 -3.67 2.41
CA ALA A 36 8.65 -3.10 3.46
C ALA A 36 8.75 -4.03 4.69
N TYR A 37 7.62 -4.62 5.09
CA TYR A 37 7.58 -5.59 6.17
C TYR A 37 8.38 -6.87 5.84
N GLU A 38 8.22 -7.43 4.64
CA GLU A 38 8.97 -8.63 4.24
C GLU A 38 10.48 -8.38 4.23
N ARG A 39 10.92 -7.23 3.70
CA ARG A 39 12.33 -6.80 3.74
C ARG A 39 12.84 -6.69 5.17
N THR A 40 12.02 -6.15 6.07
CA THR A 40 12.36 -6.05 7.50
C THR A 40 12.54 -7.43 8.12
N ILE A 41 11.64 -8.39 7.83
CA ILE A 41 11.75 -9.76 8.32
C ILE A 41 12.99 -10.48 7.77
N ILE A 42 13.35 -10.25 6.50
CA ILE A 42 14.58 -10.81 5.92
C ILE A 42 15.81 -10.31 6.70
N VAL A 43 15.88 -9.01 7.00
CA VAL A 43 16.98 -8.42 7.78
C VAL A 43 17.00 -8.93 9.22
N ILE A 44 15.83 -9.19 9.83
CA ILE A 44 15.76 -9.70 11.20
C ILE A 44 16.12 -11.19 11.29
N LYS A 45 15.64 -12.01 10.34
CA LYS A 45 15.77 -13.47 10.41
C LYS A 45 17.06 -14.01 9.82
N GLU A 46 17.80 -13.21 9.05
CA GLU A 46 19.06 -13.57 8.39
C GLU A 46 19.03 -15.00 7.81
N HIS A 47 19.62 -15.99 8.50
CA HIS A 47 19.74 -17.38 8.06
C HIS A 47 18.45 -18.22 8.16
N ASN A 48 17.46 -17.80 8.96
CA ASN A 48 16.22 -18.56 9.19
C ASN A 48 15.08 -18.16 8.24
N PHE A 49 15.37 -17.38 7.19
CA PHE A 49 14.35 -16.96 6.23
C PHE A 49 14.10 -18.03 5.16
N ASP A 50 12.92 -18.66 5.20
CA ASP A 50 12.45 -19.57 4.14
C ASP A 50 11.64 -18.82 3.07
N LYS A 51 12.25 -18.68 1.89
CA LYS A 51 11.65 -18.03 0.72
C LYS A 51 10.39 -18.73 0.20
N LYS A 52 10.36 -20.07 0.17
CA LYS A 52 9.20 -20.83 -0.33
C LYS A 52 7.99 -20.65 0.59
N LYS A 53 8.23 -20.69 1.91
CA LYS A 53 7.19 -20.42 2.91
C LYS A 53 6.76 -18.95 2.91
N SER A 54 7.67 -18.01 2.65
CA SER A 54 7.31 -16.59 2.50
C SER A 54 6.41 -16.36 1.29
N MET A 55 6.77 -16.89 0.12
CA MET A 55 6.01 -16.71 -1.12
C MET A 55 4.57 -17.25 -1.03
N LYS A 56 4.36 -18.42 -0.40
CA LYS A 56 3.01 -18.96 -0.17
C LYS A 56 2.17 -18.03 0.72
N ARG A 57 2.77 -17.51 1.79
CA ARG A 57 2.09 -16.56 2.70
C ARG A 57 1.81 -15.23 2.04
N ALA A 58 2.74 -14.70 1.24
CA ALA A 58 2.55 -13.46 0.49
C ALA A 58 1.35 -13.58 -0.47
N LYS A 59 1.24 -14.67 -1.24
CA LYS A 59 0.07 -14.90 -2.12
C LYS A 59 -1.25 -14.91 -1.34
N PHE A 60 -1.29 -15.58 -0.19
CA PHE A 60 -2.47 -15.63 0.66
C PHE A 60 -2.83 -14.25 1.24
N ILE A 61 -1.85 -13.51 1.73
CA ILE A 61 -2.02 -12.15 2.25
C ILE A 61 -2.54 -11.21 1.17
N ILE A 62 -1.96 -11.25 -0.03
CA ILE A 62 -2.40 -10.41 -1.18
C ILE A 62 -3.85 -10.70 -1.53
N MET A 63 -4.25 -11.97 -1.57
CA MET A 63 -5.64 -12.36 -1.85
C MET A 63 -6.60 -11.83 -0.78
N ILE A 64 -6.25 -11.95 0.50
CA ILE A 64 -7.06 -11.42 1.60
C ILE A 64 -7.15 -9.89 1.54
N LEU A 65 -6.02 -9.22 1.30
CA LEU A 65 -5.99 -7.76 1.19
C LEU A 65 -6.87 -7.26 0.05
N LEU A 66 -6.84 -7.93 -1.10
CA LEU A 66 -7.71 -7.61 -2.23
C LEU A 66 -9.18 -7.69 -1.82
N LEU A 67 -9.60 -8.79 -1.17
CA LEU A 67 -10.98 -8.97 -0.72
C LEU A 67 -11.38 -7.90 0.31
N LEU A 68 -10.50 -7.57 1.26
CA LEU A 68 -10.77 -6.55 2.26
C LEU A 68 -10.90 -5.16 1.63
N VAL A 69 -9.98 -4.76 0.75
CA VAL A 69 -10.01 -3.45 0.07
C VAL A 69 -11.25 -3.31 -0.80
N VAL A 70 -11.62 -4.34 -1.56
CA VAL A 70 -12.85 -4.32 -2.37
C VAL A 70 -14.08 -4.18 -1.47
N SER A 71 -14.13 -4.93 -0.37
CA SER A 71 -15.27 -4.92 0.55
C SER A 71 -15.44 -3.58 1.27
N THR A 72 -14.35 -2.94 1.69
CA THR A 72 -14.41 -1.65 2.39
C THR A 72 -14.79 -0.51 1.44
N ASN A 73 -14.37 -0.57 0.18
CA ASN A 73 -14.66 0.46 -0.82
C ASN A 73 -16.03 0.28 -1.52
N ILE A 74 -16.80 -0.78 -1.21
CA ILE A 74 -18.11 -1.02 -1.83
C ILE A 74 -19.19 -0.04 -1.35
N ILE A 75 -18.96 0.67 -0.24
CA ILE A 75 -19.91 1.64 0.31
C ILE A 75 -20.06 2.86 -0.62
N ASP A 76 -18.96 3.29 -1.25
CA ASP A 76 -18.90 4.43 -2.18
C ASP A 76 -19.75 4.23 -3.45
N PRO A 77 -19.63 3.12 -4.22
CA PRO A 77 -20.43 2.91 -5.42
C PRO A 77 -21.94 2.76 -5.14
N ILE A 78 -22.32 2.29 -3.94
CA ILE A 78 -23.74 2.14 -3.55
C ILE A 78 -24.42 3.51 -3.34
N HIS A 79 -23.68 4.51 -2.85
CA HIS A 79 -24.21 5.85 -2.53
C HIS A 79 -24.00 6.87 -3.66
N ARG A 80 -23.58 6.43 -4.86
CA ARG A 80 -23.25 7.32 -5.96
C ARG A 80 -24.42 7.47 -6.93
N SER A 81 -24.86 8.71 -7.13
CA SER A 81 -25.96 9.07 -8.02
C SER A 81 -25.55 10.13 -9.04
N LEU A 82 -26.21 10.12 -10.20
CA LEU A 82 -26.10 11.21 -11.17
C LEU A 82 -27.10 12.32 -10.79
N ILE A 83 -26.63 13.57 -10.80
CA ILE A 83 -27.46 14.76 -10.58
C ILE A 83 -27.41 15.60 -11.85
N HIS A 84 -28.59 15.92 -12.39
CA HIS A 84 -28.73 16.85 -13.50
C HIS A 84 -28.85 18.28 -12.95
N THR A 85 -28.06 19.21 -13.47
CA THR A 85 -28.14 20.62 -13.07
C THR A 85 -28.15 21.49 -14.32
N ASP A 86 -29.15 22.37 -14.40
CA ASP A 86 -29.23 23.39 -15.44
C ASP A 86 -28.56 24.65 -14.92
N VAL A 87 -27.37 24.96 -15.44
CA VAL A 87 -26.62 26.19 -15.10
C VAL A 87 -26.45 26.99 -16.38
N ASN A 88 -27.02 28.20 -16.43
CA ASN A 88 -26.93 29.10 -17.59
C ASN A 88 -27.37 28.44 -18.91
N ASP A 89 -28.54 27.79 -18.94
CA ASP A 89 -29.11 27.08 -20.09
C ASP A 89 -28.27 25.88 -20.62
N GLU A 90 -27.17 25.53 -19.94
CA GLU A 90 -26.40 24.33 -20.19
C GLU A 90 -26.84 23.18 -19.27
N LYS A 91 -27.31 22.08 -19.87
CA LYS A 91 -27.57 20.83 -19.17
C LYS A 91 -26.25 20.18 -18.75
N ARG A 92 -25.90 20.24 -17.47
CA ARG A 92 -24.71 19.57 -16.91
C ARG A 92 -25.11 18.32 -16.14
N ILE A 93 -24.36 17.24 -16.31
CA ILE A 93 -24.54 15.99 -15.56
C ILE A 93 -23.37 15.85 -14.59
N TRP A 94 -23.66 15.88 -13.30
CA TRP A 94 -22.68 15.67 -12.24
C TRP A 94 -22.79 14.26 -11.69
N CYS A 95 -21.65 13.65 -11.40
CA CYS A 95 -21.60 12.39 -10.69
C CYS A 95 -21.12 12.64 -9.27
N ILE A 96 -22.07 12.69 -8.34
CA ILE A 96 -21.84 13.10 -6.95
C ILE A 96 -22.19 11.95 -6.02
N ILE A 97 -21.42 11.81 -4.95
CA ILE A 97 -21.70 10.82 -3.91
C ILE A 97 -22.55 11.49 -2.84
N THR A 98 -23.69 10.86 -2.50
CA THR A 98 -24.59 11.36 -1.44
C THR A 98 -24.64 10.33 -0.32
N TYR A 99 -23.82 10.55 0.71
CA TYR A 99 -23.79 9.68 1.88
C TYR A 99 -24.90 10.01 2.86
N SER A 100 -25.39 9.00 3.58
CA SER A 100 -26.01 9.24 4.89
C SER A 100 -24.94 9.64 5.91
N SER A 101 -25.29 10.40 6.96
CA SER A 101 -24.31 10.84 7.98
C SER A 101 -23.58 9.68 8.68
N ILE A 102 -24.17 8.48 8.70
CA ILE A 102 -23.54 7.27 9.25
C ILE A 102 -22.54 6.70 8.24
N ALA A 103 -22.94 6.55 6.97
CA ALA A 103 -22.07 6.03 5.91
C ALA A 103 -20.84 6.94 5.70
N GLU A 104 -21.01 8.25 5.80
CA GLU A 104 -19.91 9.22 5.70
C GLU A 104 -18.87 9.01 6.81
N LYS A 105 -19.30 8.82 8.07
CA LYS A 105 -18.40 8.55 9.19
C LYS A 105 -17.61 7.26 8.97
N PHE A 106 -18.27 6.18 8.53
CA PHE A 106 -17.60 4.92 8.23
C PHE A 106 -16.58 5.08 7.09
N ASN A 107 -16.95 5.77 6.01
CA ASN A 107 -16.06 6.01 4.89
C ASN A 107 -14.80 6.78 5.32
N ILE A 108 -14.97 7.85 6.11
CA ILE A 108 -13.83 8.61 6.65
C ILE A 108 -12.91 7.70 7.46
N ILE A 109 -13.46 6.90 8.39
CA ILE A 109 -12.67 5.99 9.23
C ILE A 109 -11.91 4.97 8.38
N LEU A 110 -12.58 4.34 7.41
CA LEU A 110 -11.97 3.34 6.53
C LEU A 110 -10.87 3.96 5.66
N ASN A 111 -11.13 5.12 5.08
CA ASN A 111 -10.15 5.83 4.25
C ASN A 111 -8.94 6.27 5.09
N SER A 112 -9.16 6.76 6.32
CA SER A 112 -8.09 7.04 7.27
C SER A 112 -7.29 5.78 7.62
N PHE A 113 -7.94 4.62 7.79
CA PHE A 113 -7.26 3.35 8.06
C PHE A 113 -6.38 2.92 6.88
N HIS A 114 -6.92 2.92 5.66
CA HIS A 114 -6.17 2.54 4.45
C HIS A 114 -4.99 3.47 4.18
N CYS A 115 -5.04 4.73 4.60
CA CYS A 115 -3.92 5.67 4.51
C CYS A 115 -2.90 5.49 5.65
N CYS A 116 -3.35 5.55 6.90
CA CYS A 116 -2.47 5.64 8.06
C CYS A 116 -1.73 4.32 8.35
N VAL A 117 -2.39 3.17 8.22
CA VAL A 117 -1.79 1.89 8.61
C VAL A 117 -0.61 1.50 7.70
N PRO A 118 -0.75 1.51 6.36
CA PRO A 118 0.39 1.26 5.48
C PRO A 118 1.54 2.26 5.69
N PHE A 119 1.23 3.53 5.94
CA PHE A 119 2.23 4.57 6.20
C PHE A 119 3.04 4.27 7.47
N ILE A 120 2.37 3.95 8.58
CA ILE A 120 3.03 3.59 9.85
C ILE A 120 3.92 2.35 9.67
N ILE A 121 3.43 1.32 8.97
CA ILE A 121 4.22 0.10 8.69
C ILE A 121 5.51 0.45 7.93
N ASN A 122 5.43 1.32 6.92
CA ASN A 122 6.58 1.75 6.13
C ASN A 122 7.61 2.52 6.98
N ILE A 123 7.17 3.43 7.85
CA ILE A 123 8.05 4.18 8.77
C ILE A 123 8.77 3.20 9.70
N ILE A 124 8.02 2.33 10.37
CA ILE A 124 8.59 1.36 11.32
C ILE A 124 9.58 0.44 10.61
N SER A 125 9.21 -0.09 9.44
CA SER A 125 10.08 -0.95 8.63
C SER A 125 11.41 -0.26 8.28
N THR A 126 11.33 1.00 7.85
CA THR A 126 12.52 1.80 7.52
C THR A 126 13.43 2.00 8.72
N ILE A 127 12.86 2.38 9.88
CA ILE A 127 13.63 2.55 11.13
C ILE A 127 14.32 1.25 11.52
N VAL A 128 13.61 0.12 11.50
CA VAL A 128 14.18 -1.18 11.87
C VAL A 128 15.31 -1.60 10.93
N ILE A 129 15.13 -1.42 9.62
CA ILE A 129 16.17 -1.71 8.62
C ILE A 129 17.43 -0.87 8.92
N ILE A 130 17.28 0.46 9.08
CA ILE A 130 18.40 1.36 9.37
C ILE A 130 19.15 0.91 10.64
N LEU A 131 18.44 0.66 11.74
CA LEU A 131 19.05 0.24 13.00
C LEU A 131 19.78 -1.10 12.88
N LYS A 132 19.18 -2.08 12.20
CA LYS A 132 19.80 -3.40 12.01
C LYS A 132 21.01 -3.33 11.09
N THR A 133 20.92 -2.60 9.98
CA THR A 133 22.05 -2.39 9.06
C THR A 133 23.19 -1.63 9.74
N ALA A 134 22.90 -0.60 10.54
CA ALA A 134 23.90 0.14 11.30
C ALA A 134 24.61 -0.76 12.32
N ARG A 135 23.86 -1.57 13.09
CA ARG A 135 24.44 -2.55 14.02
C ARG A 135 25.31 -3.58 13.31
N ARG A 136 24.82 -4.15 12.21
CA ARG A 136 25.59 -5.13 11.41
C ARG A 136 26.90 -4.54 10.88
N ARG A 137 26.87 -3.29 10.39
CA ARG A 137 28.09 -2.57 9.97
C ARG A 137 29.03 -2.36 11.14
N SER A 138 28.55 -1.92 12.30
CA SER A 138 29.39 -1.73 13.49
C SER A 138 30.05 -3.04 13.96
N THR A 139 29.34 -4.17 13.97
CA THR A 139 29.93 -5.47 14.31
C THR A 139 30.98 -5.90 13.27
N LEU A 140 30.65 -5.85 11.98
CA LEU A 140 31.60 -6.21 10.92
C LEU A 140 32.82 -5.29 10.90
N GLN A 141 32.65 -4.00 11.20
CA GLN A 141 33.72 -3.01 11.27
C GLN A 141 34.54 -3.10 12.57
N LYS A 142 34.12 -3.86 13.58
CA LYS A 142 35.02 -4.29 14.67
C LYS A 142 35.89 -5.47 14.23
N ASP A 143 35.33 -6.38 13.45
CA ASP A 143 36.04 -7.59 12.99
C ASP A 143 36.98 -7.33 11.80
N LEU A 144 36.66 -6.39 10.89
CA LEU A 144 37.43 -6.11 9.67
C LEU A 144 38.79 -5.43 9.90
N PRO A 145 38.89 -4.26 10.58
CA PRO A 145 40.14 -3.49 10.65
C PRO A 145 41.19 -4.20 11.50
N TYR A 146 40.79 -4.87 12.59
CA TYR A 146 41.73 -5.63 13.42
C TYR A 146 42.25 -6.88 12.68
N LYS A 147 41.35 -7.66 12.06
CA LYS A 147 41.74 -8.89 11.37
C LYS A 147 42.54 -8.61 10.09
N GLN A 148 42.20 -7.54 9.34
CA GLN A 148 43.00 -7.11 8.19
C GLN A 148 44.40 -6.68 8.62
N HIS A 149 44.54 -5.92 9.71
CA HIS A 149 45.84 -5.50 10.19
C HIS A 149 46.71 -6.69 10.64
N ILE A 150 46.13 -7.69 11.30
CA ILE A 150 46.86 -8.91 11.68
C ILE A 150 47.26 -9.76 10.45
N ILE A 151 46.39 -9.89 9.44
CA ILE A 151 46.72 -10.60 8.20
C ILE A 151 47.84 -9.89 7.43
N GLU A 152 47.81 -8.56 7.38
CA GLU A 152 48.88 -7.76 6.78
C GLU A 152 50.21 -7.92 7.52
N GLN A 153 50.19 -7.90 8.86
CA GLN A 153 51.41 -8.15 9.64
C GLN A 153 51.94 -9.58 9.44
N LEU A 154 51.07 -10.60 9.44
CA LEU A 154 51.50 -11.99 9.18
C LEU A 154 52.06 -12.19 7.77
N LYS A 155 51.60 -11.43 6.78
CA LYS A 155 52.19 -11.42 5.43
C LYS A 155 53.59 -10.78 5.39
N GLN A 156 53.92 -9.87 6.30
CA GLN A 156 55.25 -9.28 6.39
C GLN A 156 56.28 -10.21 7.05
N PHE A 157 55.84 -11.20 7.83
CA PHE A 157 56.70 -12.20 8.49
C PHE A 157 56.90 -13.49 7.67
N LYS A 158 56.48 -13.52 6.41
CA LYS A 158 56.70 -14.62 5.47
C LYS A 158 57.57 -14.17 4.32
#